data_AF-A0A061RVY9-F1
#
_entry.id   AF-A0A061RVY9-F1
#
_cell.length_a   1.000
_cell.length_b   1.000
_cell.length_c   1.000
_cell.angle_alpha   90.00
_cell.angle_beta   90.00
_cell.angle_gamma   90.00
#
_symmetry.space_group_name_H-M   'P 1'
#
loop_
_entity.id
_entity.type
_entity.pdbx_description
1 polymer ?
#
loop_
_entity_poly.entity_id
_entity_poly.type
_entity_poly.pdbx_seq_one_letter_code
_entity_poly.pdbx_strand_id
1 'polypeptide(L)'
;DIASNTPGANGEDILRAVGSDTRVGAKCLKPGFGFGGPCFPRDNRALAGYAETIGVPPILARATDAANENHAELQAQRLLAEKKQEYEFDSVTFKEPCAVPII
;
A
#
# COMPACT_ATOMS: atom_id res chain seq x y z
N ASP A 1 10.98 -1.23 3.59
CA ASP A 1 10.42 -2.58 3.39
C ASP A 1 11.53 -3.61 3.50
N ILE A 2 11.18 -4.86 3.80
CA ILE A 2 12.14 -5.93 4.08
C ILE A 2 12.96 -6.27 2.82
N ALA A 3 12.34 -6.31 1.65
CA ALA A 3 13.00 -6.68 0.40
C ALA A 3 14.07 -5.66 0.01
N SER A 4 13.76 -4.37 -0.03
CA SER A 4 14.74 -3.33 -0.39
C SER A 4 15.87 -3.17 0.62
N ASN A 5 15.71 -3.64 1.87
CA ASN A 5 16.76 -3.63 2.88
C ASN A 5 17.55 -4.96 2.92
N THR A 6 17.20 -5.94 2.08
CA THR A 6 17.87 -7.24 2.01
C THR A 6 18.74 -7.33 0.75
N PRO A 7 20.07 -7.48 0.86
CA PRO A 7 20.94 -7.60 -0.30
C PRO A 7 20.53 -8.74 -1.23
N GLY A 8 20.34 -8.44 -2.52
CA GLY A 8 19.96 -9.42 -3.55
C GLY A 8 18.48 -9.82 -3.55
N ALA A 9 17.64 -9.25 -2.68
CA ALA A 9 16.20 -9.51 -2.71
C ALA A 9 15.48 -8.62 -3.73
N ASN A 10 14.52 -9.21 -4.45
CA ASN A 10 13.64 -8.50 -5.38
C ASN A 10 12.17 -8.72 -4.96
N GLY A 11 11.44 -7.63 -4.72
CA GLY A 11 10.04 -7.70 -4.28
C GLY A 11 9.09 -8.32 -5.30
N GLU A 12 9.29 -8.07 -6.59
CA GLU A 12 8.47 -8.67 -7.65
C GLU A 12 8.67 -10.18 -7.74
N ASP A 13 9.91 -10.64 -7.60
CA ASP A 13 10.22 -12.09 -7.58
C ASP A 13 9.60 -12.78 -6.37
N ILE A 14 9.67 -12.15 -5.20
CA ILE A 14 9.04 -12.65 -3.97
C ILE A 14 7.53 -12.75 -4.16
N LEU A 15 6.89 -11.69 -4.66
CA LEU A 15 5.43 -11.64 -4.85
C LEU A 15 4.97 -12.61 -5.94
N ARG A 16 5.77 -12.81 -7.00
CA ARG A 16 5.53 -13.80 -8.04
C ARG A 16 5.60 -15.24 -7.49
N ALA A 17 6.59 -15.53 -6.63
CA ALA A 17 6.69 -16.83 -5.98
C ALA A 17 5.50 -17.08 -5.05
N VAL A 18 5.13 -16.11 -4.21
CA VAL A 18 3.96 -16.21 -3.31
C VAL A 18 2.66 -16.40 -4.11
N GLY A 19 2.47 -15.60 -5.17
CA GLY A 19 1.27 -15.67 -6.01
C GLY A 19 1.17 -16.92 -6.89
N SER A 20 2.24 -17.71 -7.01
CA SER A 20 2.22 -19.01 -7.71
C SER A 20 1.48 -20.10 -6.92
N ASP A 21 1.35 -19.92 -5.60
CA ASP A 21 0.48 -20.77 -4.78
C ASP A 21 -0.98 -20.42 -5.06
N THR A 22 -1.75 -21.40 -5.56
CA THR A 22 -3.15 -21.21 -5.97
C THR A 22 -4.08 -20.86 -4.81
N ARG A 23 -3.69 -21.11 -3.56
CA ARG A 23 -4.46 -20.71 -2.37
C ARG A 23 -4.38 -19.22 -2.08
N VAL A 24 -3.31 -18.57 -2.56
CA VAL A 24 -3.11 -17.12 -2.45
C VAL A 24 -3.52 -16.43 -3.75
N GLY A 25 -2.99 -16.91 -4.89
CA GLY A 25 -3.19 -16.32 -6.21
C GLY A 25 -2.41 -15.02 -6.44
N ALA A 26 -2.31 -14.57 -7.69
CA ALA A 26 -1.50 -13.41 -8.08
C ALA A 26 -2.27 -12.06 -8.12
N LYS A 27 -3.57 -12.06 -7.84
CA LYS A 27 -4.40 -10.84 -7.88
C LYS A 27 -4.10 -9.96 -6.67
N CYS A 28 -4.05 -8.64 -6.87
CA CYS A 28 -3.78 -7.66 -5.81
C CYS A 28 -2.41 -7.83 -5.11
N LEU A 29 -1.47 -8.57 -5.70
CA LEU A 29 -0.11 -8.78 -5.17
C LEU A 29 0.96 -7.99 -5.95
N LYS A 30 0.58 -6.90 -6.64
CA LYS A 30 1.58 -6.05 -7.30
C LYS A 30 2.26 -5.15 -6.28
N PRO A 31 3.59 -4.93 -6.36
CA PRO A 31 4.24 -3.91 -5.56
C PRO A 31 3.73 -2.52 -5.99
N GLY A 32 3.74 -1.56 -5.07
CA GLY A 32 3.31 -0.19 -5.31
C GLY A 32 3.56 0.70 -4.10
N PHE A 33 3.07 1.94 -4.15
CA PHE A 33 3.24 2.95 -3.08
C PHE A 33 2.24 2.81 -1.92
N GLY A 34 1.27 1.90 -2.05
CA GLY A 34 0.15 1.74 -1.14
C GLY A 34 -1.18 1.78 -1.90
N PHE A 35 -2.27 1.37 -1.25
CA PHE A 35 -3.60 1.58 -1.79
C PHE A 35 -4.13 2.97 -1.41
N GLY A 36 -4.96 3.54 -2.29
CA GLY A 36 -5.64 4.81 -2.07
C GLY A 36 -7.08 4.79 -2.58
N GLY A 37 -7.55 5.95 -3.02
CA GLY A 37 -8.91 6.13 -3.50
C GLY A 37 -9.95 6.11 -2.38
N PRO A 38 -11.24 6.33 -2.70
CA PRO A 38 -12.27 6.52 -1.67
C PRO A 38 -12.77 5.22 -1.05
N CYS A 39 -12.56 4.06 -1.68
CA CYS A 39 -13.20 2.82 -1.23
C CYS A 39 -12.40 2.13 -0.11
N PHE A 40 -11.16 1.69 -0.37
CA PHE A 40 -10.43 0.87 0.61
C PHE A 40 -10.17 1.59 1.94
N PRO A 41 -9.63 2.83 1.98
CA PRO A 41 -9.44 3.54 3.24
C PRO A 41 -10.76 3.77 3.99
N ARG A 42 -11.83 4.18 3.29
CA ARG A 42 -13.14 4.43 3.90
C ARG A 42 -13.74 3.15 4.48
N ASP A 43 -13.82 2.10 3.66
CA ASP A 43 -14.54 0.88 4.01
C ASP A 43 -13.78 0.10 5.11
N ASN A 44 -12.43 0.11 5.07
CA ASN A 44 -11.60 -0.50 6.13
C ASN A 44 -11.78 0.23 7.48
N ARG A 45 -11.74 1.57 7.48
CA ARG A 45 -11.97 2.38 8.69
C ARG A 45 -13.39 2.27 9.21
N ALA A 46 -14.39 2.23 8.32
CA ALA A 46 -15.78 2.04 8.70
C ALA A 46 -16.01 0.67 9.35
N LEU A 47 -15.43 -0.40 8.79
CA LEU A 47 -15.46 -1.74 9.38
C LEU A 47 -14.80 -1.77 10.76
N ALA A 48 -13.64 -1.13 10.90
CA ALA A 48 -12.93 -1.03 12.17
C ALA A 48 -13.79 -0.31 13.23
N GLY A 49 -14.37 0.83 12.86
CA GLY A 49 -15.26 1.60 13.73
C GLY A 49 -16.48 0.80 14.15
N TYR A 50 -17.12 0.07 13.22
CA TYR A 50 -18.25 -0.80 13.55
C TYR A 50 -17.84 -1.92 14.53
N ALA A 51 -16.72 -2.61 14.27
CA ALA A 51 -16.23 -3.66 15.15
C ALA A 51 -16.02 -3.17 16.59
N GLU A 52 -15.49 -1.95 16.75
CA GLU A 52 -15.33 -1.31 18.07
C GLU A 52 -16.67 -1.07 18.76
N THR A 53 -17.72 -0.66 18.03
CA THR A 53 -19.05 -0.44 18.63
C THR A 53 -19.69 -1.71 19.18
N ILE A 54 -19.29 -2.88 18.68
CA ILE A 54 -19.77 -4.19 19.15
C ILE A 54 -18.74 -4.92 20.04
N GLY A 55 -17.68 -4.23 20.48
CA GLY A 55 -16.66 -4.77 21.39
C GLY A 55 -15.69 -5.78 20.75
N VAL A 56 -15.59 -5.81 19.42
CA VAL A 56 -14.64 -6.67 18.69
C VAL A 56 -13.39 -5.85 18.32
N PRO A 57 -12.19 -6.26 18.76
CA PRO A 57 -10.96 -5.53 18.40
C PRO A 57 -10.63 -5.63 16.89
N PRO A 58 -10.56 -4.52 16.14
CA PRO A 58 -10.29 -4.53 14.70
C PRO A 58 -8.79 -4.57 14.37
N ILE A 59 -8.09 -5.60 14.87
CA ILE A 59 -6.62 -5.70 14.82
C ILE A 59 -6.11 -5.62 13.37
N LEU A 60 -6.70 -6.41 12.47
CA LEU A 60 -6.26 -6.47 11.07
C LEU A 60 -6.56 -5.18 10.32
N ALA A 61 -7.73 -4.57 10.54
CA ALA A 61 -8.09 -3.33 9.85
C ALA A 61 -7.15 -2.19 10.25
N ARG A 62 -6.88 -2.02 11.55
CA ARG A 62 -5.92 -1.04 12.06
C ARG A 62 -4.50 -1.30 11.56
N ALA A 63 -4.05 -2.56 11.59
CA ALA A 63 -2.73 -2.93 11.08
C ALA A 63 -2.59 -2.67 9.57
N THR A 64 -3.66 -2.91 8.80
CA THR A 64 -3.67 -2.67 7.36
C THR A 64 -3.53 -1.19 7.03
N ASP A 65 -4.28 -0.32 7.71
CA ASP A 65 -4.16 1.13 7.55
C ASP A 65 -2.78 1.64 7.96
N ALA A 66 -2.30 1.23 9.13
CA ALA A 66 -0.98 1.63 9.63
C ALA A 66 0.15 1.16 8.69
N ALA A 67 0.07 -0.07 8.16
CA ALA A 67 1.05 -0.57 7.20
C ALA A 67 1.02 0.23 5.89
N ASN A 68 -0.16 0.62 5.41
CA ASN A 68 -0.31 1.41 4.20
C ASN A 68 0.28 2.82 4.37
N GLU A 69 -0.03 3.50 5.47
CA GLU A 69 0.49 4.84 5.79
C GLU A 69 2.02 4.81 5.96
N ASN A 70 2.54 3.86 6.74
CA ASN A 70 3.98 3.71 6.96
C ASN A 70 4.74 3.41 5.67
N HIS A 71 4.17 2.62 4.76
CA HIS A 71 4.81 2.30 3.50
C HIS A 71 4.85 3.52 2.56
N ALA A 72 3.75 4.27 2.45
CA ALA A 72 3.71 5.51 1.66
C ALA A 72 4.74 6.53 2.15
N GLU A 73 4.79 6.76 3.47
CA GLU A 73 5.77 7.65 4.12
C GLU A 73 7.21 7.20 3.85
N LEU A 74 7.50 5.91 3.98
CA LEU A 74 8.83 5.37 3.69
C LEU A 74 9.26 5.60 2.24
N GLN A 75 8.35 5.39 1.27
CA GLN A 75 8.67 5.63 -0.14
C GLN A 75 8.94 7.12 -0.40
N ALA A 76 8.13 8.01 0.18
CA ALA A 76 8.35 9.46 0.08
C ALA A 76 9.70 9.87 0.68
N GLN A 77 10.05 9.37 1.86
CA GLN A 77 11.33 9.64 2.50
C GLN A 77 12.52 9.15 1.67
N ARG A 78 12.41 7.98 1.04
CA ARG A 78 13.45 7.46 0.13
C ARG A 78 13.64 8.37 -1.08
N LEU A 79 12.54 8.80 -1.70
CA LEU A 79 12.59 9.73 -2.83
C LEU A 79 13.24 11.06 -2.43
N LEU A 80 12.84 11.63 -1.29
CA LEU A 80 13.40 12.88 -0.77
C LEU A 80 14.87 12.78 -0.38
N ALA A 81 15.33 11.59 0.05
CA ALA A 81 16.73 11.34 0.39
C ALA A 81 17.68 11.47 -0.82
N GLU A 82 17.15 11.39 -2.05
CA GLU A 82 17.92 11.63 -3.28
C GLU A 82 18.32 13.09 -3.45
N LYS A 83 17.69 14.03 -2.72
CA LYS A 83 17.99 15.47 -2.72
C LYS A 83 18.03 16.09 -4.12
N LYS A 84 17.10 15.66 -4.99
CA LYS A 84 16.92 16.27 -6.31
C LYS A 84 16.48 17.72 -6.17
N GLN A 85 16.86 18.56 -7.14
CA GLN A 85 16.38 19.94 -7.19
C GLN A 85 14.89 20.01 -7.53
N GLU A 86 14.41 19.09 -8.36
CA GLU A 86 13.02 19.01 -8.82
C GLU A 86 12.55 17.55 -8.79
N TYR A 87 11.26 17.36 -8.56
CA TYR A 87 10.57 16.06 -8.59
C TYR A 87 9.41 16.15 -9.57
N GLU A 88 9.35 15.20 -10.50
CA GLU A 88 8.29 15.10 -11.50
C GLU A 88 7.38 13.92 -11.14
N PHE A 89 6.07 14.13 -11.29
CA PHE A 89 5.05 13.10 -11.07
C PHE A 89 4.23 12.96 -12.34
N ASP A 90 4.29 11.77 -12.96
CA ASP A 90 3.53 11.47 -14.19
C ASP A 90 2.00 11.50 -13.95
N SER A 91 1.57 11.27 -12.70
CA SER A 91 0.17 11.19 -12.32
C SER A 91 -0.03 11.50 -10.84
N VAL A 92 -1.16 12.12 -10.51
CA VAL A 92 -1.63 12.39 -9.12
C VAL A 92 -2.88 11.59 -8.76
N THR A 93 -3.20 10.56 -9.56
CA THR A 93 -4.38 9.71 -9.37
C THR A 93 -4.01 8.46 -8.55
N PHE A 94 -5.00 7.83 -7.91
CA PHE A 94 -4.75 6.65 -7.07
C PHE A 94 -4.54 5.33 -7.84
N LYS A 95 -4.86 5.32 -9.14
CA LYS A 95 -4.67 4.19 -10.06
C LYS A 95 -4.78 4.66 -11.50
N GLU A 96 -4.25 3.90 -12.45
CA GLU A 96 -4.42 4.19 -13.87
C GLU A 96 -5.27 3.14 -14.60
N PRO A 97 -6.10 3.53 -15.60
CA PRO A 97 -6.55 4.90 -15.86
C PRO A 97 -7.57 5.34 -14.80
N CYS A 98 -7.44 6.56 -14.25
CA CYS A 98 -8.43 7.14 -13.35
C CYS A 98 -8.72 8.59 -13.74
N ALA A 99 -10.01 8.91 -13.90
CA ALA A 99 -10.46 10.26 -14.19
C ALA A 99 -10.58 11.15 -12.93
N VAL A 100 -10.33 10.58 -11.74
CA VAL A 100 -10.48 11.28 -10.45
C VAL A 100 -9.10 11.45 -9.82
N PRO A 101 -8.55 12.69 -9.78
CA PRO A 101 -7.32 12.96 -9.05
C PRO A 101 -7.54 12.77 -7.55
N ILE A 102 -6.48 12.39 -6.82
CA ILE A 102 -6.46 12.55 -5.37
C ILE A 102 -6.28 14.05 -5.14
N ILE A 103 -7.32 14.73 -4.65
CA ILE A 103 -7.22 16.08 -4.09
C ILE A 103 -7.03 15.92 -2.58
#